data_AF-I4MXU6-F1
#
_entry.id   AF-I4MXU6-F1
#
_cell.length_a   1.000
_cell.length_b   1.000
_cell.length_c   1.000
_cell.angle_alpha   90.00
_cell.angle_beta   90.00
_cell.angle_gamma   90.00
#
_symmetry.space_group_name_H-M   'P 1'
#
loop_
_entity.id
_entity.type
_entity.pdbx_description
1 polymer ?
#
loop_
_entity_poly.entity_id
_entity_poly.type
_entity_poly.pdbx_seq_one_letter_code
_entity_poly.pdbx_strand_id
1 'polypeptide(L)'
;MTASNQSLADLAVEAEFQLTVAKDQLVWLAALAGAIQLSHVHEGGRHAVALAEIAKHFSDTGFSGVASAVDQFKAIAEASYAPQNDGDQIVARGEGN
;
A
#
# COMPACT_ATOMS: atom_id res chain seq x y z
N MET A 1 16.79 -7.06 17.38
CA MET A 1 15.63 -6.33 16.83
C MET A 1 14.46 -7.30 16.83
N THR A 2 13.59 -7.19 17.83
CA THR A 2 12.40 -8.03 17.97
C THR A 2 11.39 -7.56 16.95
N ALA A 3 11.10 -8.38 15.94
CA ALA A 3 9.97 -8.17 15.04
C ALA A 3 8.71 -8.02 15.90
N SER A 4 8.11 -6.84 15.86
CA SER A 4 6.83 -6.57 16.52
C SER A 4 5.79 -7.49 15.89
N ASN A 5 5.25 -8.44 16.67
CA ASN A 5 4.03 -9.16 16.32
C ASN A 5 2.91 -8.13 16.19
N GLN A 6 2.75 -7.55 15.00
CA GLN A 6 1.58 -6.75 14.67
C GLN A 6 0.36 -7.66 14.69
N SER A 7 -0.69 -7.25 15.38
CA SER A 7 -1.92 -8.04 15.39
C SER A 7 -2.57 -7.98 14.01
N LEU A 8 -3.38 -9.00 13.68
CA LEU A 8 -4.18 -9.01 12.45
C LEU A 8 -5.07 -7.75 12.34
N ALA A 9 -5.50 -7.20 13.47
CA ALA A 9 -6.28 -5.96 13.52
C ALA A 9 -5.44 -4.74 13.08
N ASP A 10 -4.19 -4.62 13.53
CA ASP A 10 -3.30 -3.52 13.14
C ASP A 10 -3.01 -3.58 11.63
N LEU A 11 -2.83 -4.79 11.09
CA LEU A 11 -2.61 -5.02 9.67
C LEU A 11 -3.84 -4.66 8.83
N ALA A 12 -5.04 -4.97 9.31
CA ALA A 12 -6.28 -4.60 8.62
C ALA A 12 -6.50 -3.08 8.59
N VAL A 13 -6.18 -2.38 9.68
CA VAL A 13 -6.26 -0.91 9.75
C VAL A 13 -5.27 -0.27 8.78
N GLU A 14 -4.03 -0.75 8.73
CA GLU A 14 -3.04 -0.26 7.78
C GLU A 14 -3.48 -0.54 6.33
N ALA A 15 -4.06 -1.71 6.04
CA ALA A 15 -4.62 -2.03 4.73
C ALA A 15 -5.72 -1.06 4.31
N GLU A 16 -6.65 -0.76 5.21
CA GLU A 16 -7.72 0.19 4.95
C GLU A 16 -7.18 1.61 4.68
N PHE A 17 -6.19 2.04 5.46
CA PHE A 17 -5.52 3.32 5.26
C PHE A 17 -4.84 3.37 3.88
N GLN A 18 -4.03 2.37 3.55
CA GLN A 18 -3.31 2.30 2.27
C GLN A 18 -4.29 2.25 1.07
N LEU A 19 -5.39 1.50 1.18
CA LEU A 19 -6.44 1.46 0.15
C LEU A 19 -7.15 2.81 -0.02
N THR A 20 -7.39 3.53 1.08
CA THR A 20 -7.99 4.87 1.04
C THR A 20 -7.06 5.85 0.34
N VAL A 21 -5.77 5.85 0.68
CA VAL A 21 -4.77 6.67 0.01
C VAL A 21 -4.67 6.35 -1.49
N ALA A 22 -4.63 5.06 -1.85
CA ALA A 22 -4.59 4.63 -3.25
C ALA A 22 -5.83 5.08 -4.03
N LYS A 23 -7.01 4.99 -3.43
CA LYS A 23 -8.26 5.49 -4.02
C LYS A 23 -8.18 7.00 -4.29
N ASP A 24 -7.73 7.78 -3.32
CA ASP A 24 -7.62 9.24 -3.47
C ASP A 24 -6.65 9.60 -4.60
N GLN A 25 -5.54 8.89 -4.73
CA GLN A 25 -4.59 9.09 -5.82
C GLN A 25 -5.20 8.81 -7.20
N LEU A 26 -6.02 7.75 -7.33
CA LEU A 26 -6.75 7.47 -8.57
C LEU A 26 -7.74 8.59 -8.92
N VAL A 27 -8.40 9.18 -7.92
CA VAL A 27 -9.29 10.34 -8.12
C VAL A 27 -8.49 11.55 -8.63
N TRP A 28 -7.34 11.83 -8.02
CA TRP A 28 -6.45 12.91 -8.46
C TRP A 28 -5.95 12.71 -9.89
N LEU A 29 -5.59 11.49 -10.27
CA LEU A 29 -5.19 11.16 -11.63
C LEU A 29 -6.32 11.37 -12.64
N ALA A 30 -7.53 10.92 -12.33
CA ALA A 30 -8.70 11.12 -13.18
C ALA A 30 -9.01 12.62 -13.35
N ALA A 31 -8.91 13.40 -12.27
CA ALA A 31 -9.09 14.84 -12.31
C ALA A 31 -8.01 15.54 -13.16
N LEU A 32 -6.74 15.15 -13.02
CA LEU A 32 -5.64 15.68 -13.84
C LEU A 32 -5.84 15.37 -15.33
N ALA A 33 -6.20 14.14 -15.68
CA ALA A 33 -6.49 13.75 -17.05
C ALA A 33 -7.65 14.59 -17.63
N GLY A 34 -8.72 14.77 -16.86
CA GLY A 34 -9.83 15.65 -17.23
C GLY A 34 -9.41 17.11 -17.40
N ALA A 35 -8.57 17.64 -16.52
CA ALA A 35 -8.09 19.01 -16.58
C ALA A 35 -7.19 19.26 -17.81
N ILE A 36 -6.31 18.30 -18.15
CA ILE A 36 -5.48 18.36 -19.37
C ILE A 36 -6.38 18.43 -20.60
N GLN A 37 -7.37 17.55 -20.68
CA GLN A 37 -8.34 17.54 -21.78
C GLN A 37 -9.12 18.86 -21.85
N LEU A 38 -9.59 19.36 -20.70
CA LEU A 38 -10.35 20.60 -20.63
C LEU A 38 -9.52 21.80 -21.11
N SER A 39 -8.24 21.87 -20.71
CA SER A 39 -7.33 22.92 -21.14
C SER A 39 -7.11 22.89 -22.65
N HIS A 40 -6.97 21.70 -23.25
CA HIS A 40 -6.91 21.56 -24.70
C HIS A 40 -8.18 22.02 -25.41
N VAL A 41 -9.36 21.68 -24.87
CA VAL A 41 -10.64 22.00 -25.51
C VAL A 41 -11.00 23.49 -25.39
N HIS A 42 -10.74 24.12 -24.23
CA HIS A 42 -11.27 25.46 -23.94
C HIS A 42 -10.22 26.57 -23.87
N GLU A 43 -8.95 26.24 -23.64
CA GLU A 43 -7.88 27.23 -23.39
C GLU A 43 -6.75 27.13 -24.42
N GLY A 44 -6.94 26.36 -25.49
CA GLY A 44 -5.91 26.10 -26.51
C GLY A 44 -4.71 25.32 -25.97
N GLY A 45 -4.89 24.57 -24.89
CA GLY A 45 -3.83 23.78 -24.25
C GLY A 45 -2.88 24.59 -23.38
N ARG A 46 -3.23 25.84 -23.02
CA ARG A 46 -2.38 26.74 -22.22
C ARG A 46 -1.79 26.09 -20.97
N HIS A 47 -2.56 25.26 -20.28
CA HIS A 47 -2.16 24.62 -19.03
C HIS A 47 -1.84 23.13 -19.18
N ALA A 48 -2.02 22.55 -20.37
CA ALA A 48 -1.87 21.13 -20.60
C ALA A 48 -0.45 20.61 -20.27
N VAL A 49 0.60 21.38 -20.62
CA VAL A 49 1.99 21.01 -20.33
C VAL A 49 2.27 20.98 -18.84
N ALA A 50 1.91 22.04 -18.11
CA ALA A 50 2.11 22.10 -16.66
C ALA A 50 1.32 21.01 -15.91
N LEU A 51 0.09 20.73 -16.35
CA LEU A 51 -0.72 19.65 -15.78
C LEU A 51 -0.11 18.26 -16.08
N ALA A 52 0.46 18.07 -17.26
CA ALA A 52 1.17 16.84 -17.61
C ALA A 52 2.46 16.66 -16.79
N GLU A 53 3.18 17.74 -16.47
CA GLU A 53 4.35 17.72 -15.57
C GLU A 53 3.95 17.31 -14.14
N ILE A 54 2.80 17.77 -13.65
CA ILE A 54 2.26 17.34 -12.36
C ILE A 54 1.92 15.84 -12.39
N ALA A 55 1.25 15.36 -13.44
CA ALA A 55 0.95 13.94 -13.59
C ALA A 55 2.22 13.08 -13.65
N LYS A 56 3.26 13.56 -14.35
CA LYS A 56 4.57 12.91 -14.41
C LYS A 56 5.24 12.87 -13.03
N HIS A 57 5.22 13.96 -12.28
CA HIS A 57 5.79 14.00 -10.92
C HIS A 57 5.13 12.96 -9.99
N PHE A 58 3.81 12.79 -10.07
CA PHE A 58 3.12 11.75 -9.29
C PHE A 58 3.53 10.33 -9.71
N SER A 59 3.73 10.10 -11.01
CA SER A 59 4.27 8.83 -11.51
C SER A 59 5.70 8.57 -11.03
N ASP A 60 6.58 9.58 -11.13
CA ASP A 60 8.00 9.48 -10.79
C ASP A 60 8.21 9.26 -9.28
N THR A 61 7.30 9.76 -8.44
CA THR A 61 7.30 9.55 -6.99
C THR A 61 6.60 8.25 -6.57
N GLY A 62 6.18 7.42 -7.53
CA GLY A 62 5.52 6.14 -7.28
C GLY A 62 4.21 6.28 -6.51
N PHE A 63 3.51 7.39 -6.70
CA PHE A 63 2.27 7.71 -5.98
C PHE A 63 2.40 7.47 -4.48
N SER A 64 3.38 8.10 -3.83
CA SER A 64 3.57 7.99 -2.38
C SER A 64 3.84 6.55 -1.87
N GLY A 65 4.44 5.69 -2.71
CA GLY A 65 4.97 4.39 -2.27
C GLY A 65 4.00 3.21 -2.37
N VAL A 66 2.99 3.28 -3.24
CA VAL A 66 1.99 2.20 -3.45
C VAL A 66 2.64 0.83 -3.66
N ALA A 67 3.74 0.75 -4.42
CA ALA A 67 4.46 -0.51 -4.63
C ALA A 67 5.03 -1.11 -3.34
N SER A 68 5.56 -0.28 -2.43
CA SER A 68 6.07 -0.71 -1.14
C SER A 68 4.95 -1.24 -0.24
N ALA A 69 3.78 -0.58 -0.24
CA ALA A 69 2.61 -1.06 0.49
C ALA A 69 2.12 -2.42 -0.04
N VAL A 70 2.12 -2.61 -1.36
CA VAL A 70 1.80 -3.91 -1.99
C VAL A 70 2.77 -5.01 -1.56
N ASP A 71 4.07 -4.72 -1.52
CA ASP A 71 5.08 -5.70 -1.11
C ASP A 71 4.99 -6.03 0.39
N GLN A 72 4.63 -5.05 1.25
CA GLN A 72 4.32 -5.32 2.65
C GLN A 72 3.14 -6.28 2.80
N PHE A 73 2.03 -6.07 2.08
CA PHE A 73 0.89 -6.98 2.13
C PHE A 73 1.25 -8.40 1.68
N LYS A 74 2.08 -8.54 0.64
CA LYS A 74 2.56 -9.87 0.21
C LYS A 74 3.40 -10.55 1.29
N ALA A 75 4.34 -9.82 1.90
CA ALA A 75 5.18 -10.36 2.97
C ALA A 75 4.35 -10.80 4.18
N ILE A 76 3.33 -10.02 4.54
CA ILE A 76 2.38 -10.37 5.62
C ILE A 76 1.56 -11.62 5.26
N ALA A 77 1.05 -11.71 4.03
CA ALA A 77 0.31 -12.87 3.58
C ALA A 77 1.20 -14.13 3.65
N GLU A 78 2.41 -14.07 3.13
CA GLU A 78 3.39 -15.16 3.17
C GLU A 78 3.75 -15.56 4.62
N ALA A 79 3.92 -14.59 5.52
CA ALA A 79 4.19 -14.83 6.94
C ALA A 79 3.00 -15.46 7.67
N SER A 80 1.76 -15.15 7.28
CA SER A 80 0.54 -15.71 7.88
C SER A 80 0.27 -17.16 7.46
N TYR A 81 0.82 -17.61 6.32
CA TYR A 81 0.75 -19.00 5.86
C TYR A 81 1.90 -19.88 6.36
N ALA A 82 2.94 -19.31 6.96
CA ALA A 82 4.00 -20.08 7.57
C ALA A 82 3.44 -20.85 8.77
N PRO A 83 3.57 -22.20 8.85
CA PRO A 83 3.13 -22.95 10.01
C PRO A 83 3.88 -22.41 11.22
N GLN A 84 3.17 -21.76 12.14
CA GLN A 84 3.72 -21.47 13.44
C GLN A 84 3.86 -22.83 14.12
N ASN A 85 5.10 -23.30 14.28
CA ASN A 85 5.34 -24.44 15.14
C ASN A 85 4.84 -24.03 16.54
N ASP A 86 3.71 -24.60 16.95
CA ASP A 86 3.24 -24.62 18.34
C ASP A 86 4.23 -25.46 19.16
N GLY A 87 5.43 -24.91 19.35
CA GLY A 87 6.60 -25.59 19.89
C GLY A 87 6.70 -25.52 21.41
N ASP A 88 5.60 -25.38 22.14
CA ASP A 88 5.62 -25.22 23.61
C ASP A 88 4.86 -26.30 24.39
N GLN A 89 4.56 -27.46 23.76
CA GLN A 89 4.02 -28.63 24.46
C GLN A 89 4.94 -29.85 24.42
N ILE A 90 6.24 -29.71 24.74
CA ILE A 90 7.07 -30.89 25.06
C ILE A 90 8.06 -30.57 26.19
N VAL A 91 7.57 -30.45 27.43
CA VAL A 91 8.32 -30.85 28.66
C VAL A 91 7.34 -31.08 29.82
N ALA A 92 6.41 -32.01 29.62
CA ALA A 92 5.63 -32.60 30.71
C ALA A 92 5.62 -34.12 30.56
N ARG A 93 6.80 -34.75 30.44
CA ARG A 93 6.91 -36.20 30.65
C ARG A 93 8.32 -36.64 31.04
N GLY A 94 8.44 -36.94 32.32
CA GLY A 94 9.53 -37.62 33.02
C GLY A 94 9.13 -37.61 34.49
N GLU A 95 8.08 -38.34 34.90
CA GLU A 95 8.21 -39.73 35.40
C GLU A 95 9.46 -39.82 36.30
N GLY A 96 9.35 -39.67 37.63
CA GLY A 96 8.57 -40.55 38.48
C GLY A 96 9.34 -41.85 38.73
N ASN A 97 10.42 -41.78 39.52
CA ASN A 97 10.77 -42.67 40.66
C ASN A 97 12.17 -42.31 41.18
#